data_AF-A0A1X0U176-F1
#
_entry.id   AF-A0A1X0U176-F1
#
_cell.length_a   1.000
_cell.length_b   1.000
_cell.length_c   1.000
_cell.angle_alpha   90.00
_cell.angle_beta   90.00
_cell.angle_gamma   90.00
#
_symmetry.space_group_name_H-M   'P 1'
#
loop_
_entity.id
_entity.type
_entity.pdbx_description
1 polymer ?
#
loop_
_entity_poly.entity_id
_entity_poly.type
_entity_poly.pdbx_seq_one_letter_code
_entity_poly.pdbx_strand_id
1 'polypeptide(L)'
;MYANLNTKKEKNKLRRQKLEEAFIIVGDILGGIHYKVALLINPNLNIENPKFEIGKLHSLISFYAPELQEDYKDFMSTYQEFIPLTATRFRTSNDDDKSIKEIIDELTKIAFLLNSKGNIIKEKLTKIAQTL
;
A
#
# COMPACT_ATOMS: atom_id res chain seq x y z
N MET A 1 16.57 -17.50 35.09
CA MET A 1 15.22 -16.89 35.09
C MET A 1 14.87 -16.62 33.64
N TYR A 2 14.15 -17.52 32.96
CA TYR A 2 13.69 -17.26 31.60
C TYR A 2 12.57 -16.21 31.71
N ALA A 3 12.81 -15.01 31.19
CA ALA A 3 11.77 -14.00 31.06
C ALA A 3 10.66 -14.60 30.20
N ASN A 4 9.56 -14.98 30.83
CA ASN A 4 8.41 -15.55 30.15
C ASN A 4 7.81 -14.40 29.34
N LEU A 5 8.10 -14.35 28.03
CA LEU A 5 7.57 -13.41 27.00
C LEU A 5 6.02 -13.44 26.88
N ASN A 6 5.33 -13.94 27.90
CA ASN A 6 3.99 -14.47 27.86
C ASN A 6 3.02 -13.64 28.71
N THR A 7 3.45 -12.47 29.19
CA THR A 7 2.53 -11.54 29.83
C THR A 7 1.64 -10.86 28.77
N LYS A 8 0.36 -10.65 29.07
CA LYS A 8 -0.60 -9.95 28.18
C LYS A 8 -0.04 -8.58 27.73
N LYS A 9 0.67 -7.90 28.63
CA LYS A 9 1.30 -6.60 28.39
C LYS A 9 2.38 -6.66 27.29
N GLU A 10 3.24 -7.68 27.31
CA GLU A 10 4.29 -7.85 26.29
C GLU A 10 3.70 -8.24 24.94
N LYS A 11 2.68 -9.11 24.92
CA LYS A 11 1.96 -9.46 23.68
C LYS A 11 1.30 -8.23 23.05
N ASN A 12 0.63 -7.39 23.85
CA ASN A 12 0.02 -6.15 23.39
C ASN A 12 1.07 -5.15 22.89
N LYS A 13 2.21 -5.03 23.57
CA LYS A 13 3.33 -4.18 23.14
C LYS A 13 3.88 -4.64 21.78
N LEU A 14 4.13 -5.94 21.61
CA LEU A 14 4.59 -6.49 20.33
C LEU A 14 3.56 -6.27 19.23
N ARG A 15 2.28 -6.57 19.51
CA ARG A 15 1.21 -6.36 18.54
C ARG A 15 1.13 -4.90 18.11
N ARG A 16 1.19 -3.93 19.05
CA ARG A 16 1.20 -2.50 18.73
C ARG A 16 2.37 -2.11 17.81
N GLN A 17 3.58 -2.60 18.07
CA GLN A 17 4.73 -2.34 17.20
C GLN A 17 4.52 -2.91 15.78
N LYS A 18 3.92 -4.09 15.67
CA LYS A 18 3.65 -4.73 14.37
C LYS A 18 2.54 -4.03 13.59
N LEU A 19 1.55 -3.47 14.29
CA LEU A 19 0.51 -2.64 13.67
C LEU A 19 1.08 -1.31 13.15
N GLU A 20 2.00 -0.69 13.88
CA GLU A 20 2.70 0.53 13.44
C GLU A 20 3.57 0.26 12.21
N GLU A 21 4.27 -0.87 12.19
CA GLU A 21 5.04 -1.31 11.03
C GLU A 21 4.15 -1.51 9.79
N ALA A 22 2.98 -2.13 9.94
CA ALA A 22 2.00 -2.26 8.86
C ALA A 22 1.47 -0.90 8.39
N PHE A 23 1.20 0.02 9.32
CA PHE A 23 0.74 1.37 9.02
C PHE A 23 1.75 2.14 8.17
N ILE A 24 3.04 2.05 8.50
CA ILE A 24 4.13 2.68 7.75
C ILE A 24 4.18 2.10 6.33
N ILE A 25 4.18 0.78 6.19
CA ILE A 25 4.25 0.14 4.86
C ILE A 25 3.06 0.52 3.98
N VAL A 26 1.84 0.59 4.53
CA VAL A 26 0.68 1.10 3.78
C VAL A 26 0.91 2.55 3.36
N GLY A 27 1.43 3.40 4.27
CA GLY A 27 1.82 4.78 3.94
C GLY A 27 2.82 4.88 2.80
N ASP A 28 3.87 4.05 2.81
CA ASP A 28 4.90 4.01 1.76
C ASP A 28 4.31 3.61 0.41
N ILE A 29 3.39 2.64 0.39
CA ILE A 29 2.67 2.24 -0.82
C ILE A 29 1.87 3.42 -1.37
N LEU A 30 1.08 4.11 -0.51
CA LEU A 30 0.26 5.24 -0.93
C LEU A 30 1.10 6.40 -1.47
N GLY A 31 2.19 6.76 -0.78
CA GLY A 31 3.11 7.79 -1.25
C GLY A 31 3.81 7.40 -2.55
N GLY A 32 4.28 6.15 -2.64
CA GLY A 32 4.97 5.64 -3.82
C GLY A 32 4.09 5.49 -5.05
N ILE A 33 2.79 5.20 -4.90
CA ILE A 33 1.85 5.17 -6.04
C ILE A 33 1.75 6.55 -6.68
N HIS A 34 1.62 7.62 -5.89
CA HIS A 34 1.60 8.98 -6.42
C HIS A 34 2.89 9.31 -7.19
N TYR A 35 4.06 8.91 -6.66
CA TYR A 35 5.33 9.09 -7.37
C TYR A 35 5.41 8.27 -8.67
N LYS A 36 4.94 7.01 -8.68
CA LYS A 36 4.89 6.20 -9.90
C LYS A 36 3.98 6.85 -10.95
N VAL A 37 2.80 7.34 -10.56
CA VAL A 37 1.92 8.05 -11.50
C VAL A 37 2.60 9.31 -12.05
N ALA A 38 3.27 10.10 -11.21
CA ALA A 38 4.00 11.27 -11.65
C ALA A 38 5.11 10.92 -12.67
N LEU A 39 5.88 9.84 -12.44
CA LEU A 39 6.89 9.33 -13.37
C LEU A 39 6.28 8.88 -14.71
N LEU A 40 5.08 8.31 -14.69
CA LEU A 40 4.38 7.85 -15.89
C LEU A 40 3.82 9.01 -16.74
N ILE A 41 3.53 10.15 -16.10
CA ILE A 41 3.14 11.40 -16.76
C ILE A 41 4.38 12.13 -17.28
N ASN A 42 5.43 12.22 -16.46
CA ASN A 42 6.68 12.89 -16.78
C ASN A 42 7.89 11.97 -16.52
N PRO A 43 8.34 11.23 -17.55
CA PRO A 43 9.44 10.27 -17.42
C PRO A 43 10.79 10.90 -17.08
N ASN A 44 10.93 12.22 -17.27
CA ASN A 44 12.19 12.94 -16.99
C ASN A 44 12.37 13.27 -15.50
N LEU A 45 11.41 12.90 -14.65
CA LEU A 45 11.57 13.04 -13.20
C LEU A 45 12.66 12.08 -12.70
N ASN A 46 13.70 12.61 -12.07
CA ASN A 46 14.76 11.82 -11.44
C ASN A 46 14.32 11.32 -10.06
N ILE A 47 13.31 10.44 -10.03
CA ILE A 47 12.76 9.85 -8.80
C ILE A 47 13.07 8.35 -8.82
N GLU A 48 13.61 7.83 -7.71
CA GLU A 48 13.84 6.41 -7.57
C GLU A 48 12.51 5.64 -7.62
N ASN A 49 12.46 4.57 -8.41
CA ASN A 49 11.27 3.75 -8.54
C ASN A 49 10.94 3.09 -7.19
N PRO A 50 9.80 3.42 -6.54
CA PRO A 50 9.57 2.97 -5.19
C PRO A 50 9.36 1.45 -5.14
N LYS A 51 10.03 0.83 -4.16
CA LYS A 51 9.90 -0.58 -3.81
C LYS A 51 9.03 -0.69 -2.56
N PHE A 52 8.10 -1.64 -2.58
CA PHE A 52 7.14 -1.81 -1.49
C PHE A 52 7.32 -3.15 -0.81
N GLU A 53 7.29 -3.18 0.52
CA GLU A 53 7.40 -4.40 1.33
C GLU A 53 6.07 -5.19 1.38
N ILE A 54 5.46 -5.47 0.22
CA ILE A 54 4.12 -6.12 0.11
C ILE A 54 4.08 -7.47 0.84
N GLY A 55 5.10 -8.31 0.69
CA GLY A 55 5.14 -9.62 1.34
C GLY A 55 5.20 -9.53 2.87
N LYS A 56 5.82 -8.46 3.38
CA LYS A 56 5.88 -8.18 4.81
C LYS A 56 4.55 -7.61 5.31
N LEU A 57 3.94 -6.69 4.56
CA LEU A 57 2.60 -6.20 4.86
C LEU A 57 1.59 -7.34 4.96
N HIS A 58 1.61 -8.28 4.00
CA HIS A 58 0.78 -9.48 4.05
C HIS A 58 0.95 -10.23 5.37
N SER A 59 2.20 -10.51 5.73
CA SER A 59 2.53 -11.23 6.97
C SER A 59 2.04 -10.48 8.21
N LEU A 60 2.25 -9.16 8.26
CA LEU A 60 1.83 -8.34 9.40
C LEU A 60 0.31 -8.33 9.59
N ILE A 61 -0.45 -8.15 8.50
CA ILE A 61 -1.91 -8.21 8.55
C ILE A 61 -2.37 -9.60 8.98
N SER A 62 -1.87 -10.67 8.37
CA SER A 62 -2.30 -12.04 8.69
C SER A 62 -2.05 -12.46 10.14
N PHE A 63 -0.92 -12.06 10.73
CA PHE A 63 -0.57 -12.49 12.09
C PHE A 63 -1.02 -11.52 13.19
N TYR A 64 -1.04 -10.21 12.91
CA TYR A 64 -1.25 -9.19 13.96
C TYR A 64 -2.52 -8.37 13.78
N ALA A 65 -3.15 -8.41 12.60
CA ALA A 65 -4.42 -7.76 12.34
C ALA A 65 -5.34 -8.59 11.43
N PRO A 66 -5.65 -9.86 11.76
CA PRO A 66 -6.52 -10.69 10.93
C PRO A 66 -7.91 -10.07 10.71
N GLU A 67 -8.35 -9.17 11.62
CA GLU A 67 -9.59 -8.40 11.50
C GLU A 67 -9.61 -7.47 10.26
N LEU A 68 -8.44 -7.16 9.70
CA LEU A 68 -8.25 -6.32 8.52
C LEU A 68 -8.10 -7.11 7.21
N GLN A 69 -8.25 -8.44 7.25
CA GLN A 69 -7.90 -9.28 6.10
C GLN A 69 -8.77 -9.02 4.86
N GLU A 70 -10.04 -8.68 5.04
CA GLU A 70 -10.94 -8.33 3.93
C GLU A 70 -10.55 -6.99 3.29
N ASP A 71 -10.37 -5.94 4.10
CA ASP A 71 -9.92 -4.64 3.61
C ASP A 71 -8.56 -4.73 2.90
N TYR A 72 -7.64 -5.53 3.45
CA TYR A 72 -6.33 -5.77 2.86
C TYR A 72 -6.45 -6.49 1.50
N LYS A 73 -7.28 -7.52 1.38
CA LYS A 73 -7.51 -8.21 0.10
C LYS A 73 -8.09 -7.26 -0.95
N ASP A 74 -9.05 -6.44 -0.55
CA ASP A 74 -9.68 -5.46 -1.43
C ASP A 74 -8.68 -4.38 -1.90
N PHE A 75 -7.83 -3.88 -0.99
CA PHE A 75 -6.72 -2.99 -1.33
C PHE A 75 -5.72 -3.64 -2.29
N MET A 76 -5.32 -4.89 -2.02
CA MET A 76 -4.35 -5.60 -2.86
C MET A 76 -4.90 -5.96 -4.24
N SER A 77 -6.20 -6.25 -4.36
CA SER A 77 -6.85 -6.44 -5.66
C SER A 77 -6.73 -5.20 -6.53
N THR A 78 -7.05 -4.02 -5.97
CA THR A 78 -6.88 -2.75 -6.68
C THR A 78 -5.41 -2.47 -6.99
N TYR A 79 -4.47 -2.87 -6.12
CA TYR A 79 -3.03 -2.71 -6.40
C TYR A 79 -2.60 -3.61 -7.57
N GLN A 80 -3.17 -4.81 -7.69
CA GLN A 80 -2.90 -5.71 -8.82
C GLN A 80 -3.43 -5.17 -10.14
N GLU A 81 -4.57 -4.46 -10.13
CA GLU A 81 -5.11 -3.77 -11.32
C GLU A 81 -4.25 -2.58 -11.76
N PHE A 82 -3.51 -1.95 -10.83
CA PHE A 82 -2.59 -0.87 -11.16
C PHE A 82 -1.39 -1.34 -12.01
N ILE A 83 -0.85 -2.54 -11.73
CA ILE A 83 0.34 -3.09 -12.38
C ILE A 83 0.22 -3.12 -13.92
N PRO A 84 -0.80 -3.74 -14.53
CA PRO A 84 -0.91 -3.79 -15.98
C PRO A 84 -1.05 -2.41 -16.62
N LEU A 85 -1.73 -1.45 -15.98
CA LEU A 85 -1.84 -0.08 -16.50
C LEU A 85 -0.47 0.61 -16.58
N THR A 86 0.39 0.41 -15.56
CA THR A 86 1.76 0.94 -15.61
C THR A 86 2.56 0.31 -16.77
N ALA A 87 2.43 -1.00 -16.98
CA ALA A 87 3.10 -1.71 -18.06
C ALA A 87 2.61 -1.25 -19.44
N THR A 88 1.31 -1.02 -19.59
CA THR A 88 0.72 -0.46 -20.83
C THR A 88 1.29 0.92 -21.11
N ARG A 89 1.31 1.83 -20.11
CA ARG A 89 1.86 3.18 -20.30
C ARG A 89 3.32 3.18 -20.78
N PHE A 90 4.15 2.27 -20.25
CA PHE A 90 5.55 2.14 -20.69
C PHE A 90 5.71 1.64 -22.13
N ARG A 91 4.72 0.91 -22.66
CA ARG A 91 4.74 0.36 -24.03
C ARG A 91 4.11 1.29 -25.06
N THR A 92 3.24 2.20 -24.63
CA THR A 92 2.57 3.17 -25.51
C THR A 92 3.57 4.24 -25.98
N SER A 93 3.65 4.47 -27.29
CA SER A 93 4.45 5.56 -27.86
C SER A 93 4.01 6.90 -27.30
N ASN A 94 4.95 7.81 -27.06
CA ASN A 94 4.63 9.17 -26.61
C ASN A 94 3.91 10.02 -27.67
N ASP A 95 3.86 9.55 -28.92
CA ASP A 95 3.17 10.24 -30.03
C ASP A 95 1.67 9.89 -30.12
N ASP A 96 1.19 8.94 -29.31
CA ASP A 96 -0.24 8.55 -29.25
C ASP A 96 -0.96 9.25 -28.09
N ASP A 97 -1.14 10.57 -28.21
CA ASP A 97 -1.71 11.44 -27.18
C ASP A 97 -3.06 10.97 -26.64
N LYS A 98 -3.92 10.42 -27.52
CA LYS A 98 -5.25 9.94 -27.12
C LYS A 98 -5.15 8.72 -26.21
N SER A 99 -4.38 7.71 -26.63
CA SER A 99 -4.19 6.50 -25.82
C SER A 99 -3.45 6.80 -24.51
N ILE A 100 -2.47 7.70 -24.53
CA ILE A 100 -1.75 8.13 -23.31
C ILE A 100 -2.71 8.78 -22.31
N LYS A 101 -3.56 9.70 -22.79
CA LYS A 101 -4.52 10.39 -21.93
C LYS A 101 -5.50 9.41 -21.27
N GLU A 102 -6.04 8.46 -22.04
CA GLU A 102 -6.94 7.42 -21.51
C GLU A 102 -6.24 6.58 -20.43
N ILE A 103 -4.99 6.16 -20.66
CA ILE A 103 -4.21 5.38 -19.68
C ILE A 103 -3.91 6.21 -18.42
N ILE A 104 -3.56 7.50 -18.55
CA ILE A 104 -3.29 8.39 -17.41
C ILE A 104 -4.57 8.61 -16.58
N ASP A 105 -5.72 8.79 -17.22
CA ASP A 105 -7.00 8.94 -16.54
C ASP A 105 -7.36 7.68 -15.74
N GLU A 106 -7.13 6.48 -16.30
CA GLU A 106 -7.32 5.22 -15.58
C GLU A 106 -6.33 5.04 -14.43
N LEU A 107 -5.05 5.32 -14.64
CA LEU A 107 -4.02 5.29 -13.59
C LEU A 107 -4.37 6.21 -12.42
N THR A 108 -4.88 7.41 -12.72
CA THR A 108 -5.29 8.39 -11.72
C THR A 108 -6.49 7.89 -10.92
N LYS A 109 -7.49 7.28 -11.57
CA LYS A 109 -8.65 6.67 -10.91
C LYS A 109 -8.24 5.53 -9.98
N ILE A 110 -7.39 4.62 -10.45
CA ILE A 110 -6.90 3.50 -9.62
C ILE A 110 -6.06 4.01 -8.46
N ALA A 111 -5.18 4.99 -8.68
CA ALA A 111 -4.39 5.59 -7.61
C ALA A 111 -5.27 6.24 -6.53
N PHE A 112 -6.34 6.94 -6.93
CA PHE A 112 -7.31 7.50 -6.00
C PHE A 112 -8.03 6.41 -5.20
N LEU A 113 -8.45 5.32 -5.85
CA LEU A 113 -9.08 4.19 -5.18
C LEU A 113 -8.13 3.51 -4.18
N LEU A 114 -6.86 3.34 -4.55
CA LEU A 114 -5.82 2.83 -3.65
C LEU A 114 -5.64 3.72 -2.44
N ASN A 115 -5.60 5.04 -2.63
CA ASN A 115 -5.50 5.99 -1.53
C ASN A 115 -6.69 5.88 -0.57
N SER A 116 -7.91 5.81 -1.10
CA SER A 116 -9.12 5.61 -0.29
C SER A 116 -9.04 4.32 0.54
N LYS A 117 -8.80 3.17 -0.12
CA LYS A 117 -8.74 1.85 0.54
C LYS A 117 -7.59 1.73 1.53
N GLY A 118 -6.40 2.23 1.18
CA GLY A 118 -5.24 2.22 2.07
C GLY A 118 -5.44 3.09 3.31
N ASN A 119 -6.11 4.23 3.19
CA ASN A 119 -6.44 5.07 4.35
C ASN A 119 -7.43 4.39 5.31
N ILE A 120 -8.40 3.62 4.79
CA ILE A 120 -9.29 2.79 5.62
C ILE A 120 -8.49 1.78 6.45
N ILE A 121 -7.53 1.09 5.83
CA ILE A 121 -6.63 0.16 6.54
C ILE A 121 -5.86 0.89 7.64
N LYS A 122 -5.25 2.04 7.31
CA LYS A 122 -4.48 2.85 8.28
C LYS A 122 -5.32 3.32 9.47
N GLU A 123 -6.55 3.75 9.23
CA GLU A 123 -7.47 4.18 10.28
C GLU A 123 -7.81 3.00 11.21
N LYS A 124 -8.14 1.85 10.63
CA LYS A 124 -8.46 0.62 11.38
C LYS A 124 -7.25 0.08 12.16
N LEU A 125 -6.04 0.10 11.59
CA LEU A 125 -4.80 -0.24 12.31
C LEU A 125 -4.62 0.64 13.55
N THR A 126 -4.88 1.95 13.42
CA THR A 126 -4.79 2.92 14.52
C THR A 126 -5.82 2.60 15.62
N LYS A 127 -7.07 2.31 15.24
CA LYS A 127 -8.13 1.92 16.20
C LYS A 127 -7.78 0.64 16.94
N ILE A 128 -7.27 -0.38 16.26
CA ILE A 128 -6.82 -1.63 16.91
C ILE A 128 -5.69 -1.30 17.90
N ALA A 129 -4.68 -0.52 17.47
CA ALA A 129 -3.56 -0.17 18.34
C ALA A 129 -3.97 0.60 19.60
N GLN A 130 -5.01 1.43 19.55
CA GLN A 130 -5.55 2.19 20.69
C GLN A 130 -6.28 1.32 21.72
N THR A 131 -6.76 0.13 21.34
CA THR A 131 -7.50 -0.79 22.22
C THR A 131 -6.62 -1.84 22.91
N LEU A 132 -5.30 -1.83 22.64
CA LEU A 132 -4.28 -2.72 23.21
C LEU A 132 -3.58 -2.15 24.43
#